data_AF-A0A7S0MMP0-F1
#
_entry.id   AF-A0A7S0MMP0-F1
#
_cell.length_a   1.000
_cell.length_b   1.000
_cell.length_c   1.000
_cell.angle_alpha   90.00
_cell.angle_beta   90.00
_cell.angle_gamma   90.00
#
_symmetry.space_group_name_H-M   'P 1'
#
loop_
_entity.id
_entity.type
_entity.pdbx_description
1 polymer ?
#
loop_
_entity_poly.entity_id
_entity_poly.type
_entity_poly.pdbx_seq_one_letter_code
_entity_poly.pdbx_strand_id
1 'polypeptide(L)'
;RELSPFLVVHFHGGGFIAQSSASHEIYLREWARALDAPIISVDYGLAPEHPFPVAVCQCFFAYCWARPHARLLGSTARSVVLAGDSAGGNLAAVVALRAAEEGVAPPAGVCMLYP
;
A
#
# COMPACT_ATOMS: atom_id res chain seq x y z
N ARG A 1 11.95 1.81 20.29
CA ARG A 1 12.60 2.20 19.03
C ARG A 1 12.06 3.57 18.64
N GLU A 2 12.89 4.44 18.08
CA GLU A 2 12.38 5.67 17.48
C GLU A 2 11.46 5.35 16.30
N LEU A 3 10.54 6.26 15.99
CA LEU A 3 9.60 6.10 14.87
C LEU A 3 10.36 6.25 13.55
N SER A 4 10.13 5.34 12.61
CA SER A 4 10.73 5.44 11.27
C SER A 4 10.20 6.69 10.53
N PRO A 5 11.03 7.43 9.77
CA PRO A 5 10.53 8.49 8.90
C PRO A 5 9.76 7.96 7.69
N PHE A 6 9.89 6.66 7.40
CA PHE A 6 9.34 6.00 6.23
C PHE A 6 8.11 5.17 6.58
N LEU A 7 7.20 5.02 5.63
CA LEU A 7 6.09 4.07 5.67
C LEU A 7 5.89 3.51 4.27
N VAL A 8 5.77 2.19 4.15
CA VAL A 8 5.39 1.55 2.89
C VAL A 8 3.95 1.08 3.00
N VAL A 9 3.10 1.50 2.05
CA VAL A 9 1.75 0.95 1.88
C VAL A 9 1.81 -0.01 0.70
N HIS A 10 1.58 -1.29 0.99
CA HIS A 10 1.69 -2.37 0.03
C HIS A 10 0.31 -2.88 -0.40
N PHE A 11 0.14 -3.10 -1.70
CA PHE A 11 -1.02 -3.74 -2.31
C PHE A 11 -0.53 -5.01 -3.00
N HIS A 12 -1.11 -6.15 -2.62
CA HIS A 12 -0.70 -7.45 -3.15
C HIS A 12 -1.14 -7.65 -4.62
N GLY A 13 -0.46 -8.53 -5.35
CA GLY A 13 -0.88 -9.00 -6.66
C GLY A 13 -1.97 -10.07 -6.61
N GLY A 14 -2.20 -10.75 -7.74
CA GLY A 14 -3.22 -11.82 -7.84
C GLY A 14 -4.44 -11.47 -8.69
N GLY A 15 -4.28 -10.57 -9.66
CA GLY A 15 -5.29 -10.32 -10.69
C GLY A 15 -6.64 -9.82 -10.16
N PHE A 16 -6.65 -9.20 -8.98
CA PHE A 16 -7.86 -8.76 -8.27
C PHE A 16 -8.81 -9.89 -7.82
N ILE A 17 -8.43 -11.16 -8.00
CA ILE A 17 -9.30 -12.34 -7.75
C ILE A 17 -8.68 -13.33 -6.77
N ALA A 18 -7.39 -13.20 -6.48
CA ALA A 18 -6.65 -14.19 -5.70
C ALA A 18 -5.57 -13.53 -4.83
N GLN A 19 -4.98 -14.36 -3.97
CA GLN A 19 -3.93 -14.00 -3.00
C GLN A 19 -4.41 -13.09 -1.88
N SER A 20 -3.50 -12.79 -0.97
CA SER A 20 -3.70 -11.88 0.16
C SER A 20 -2.38 -11.22 0.55
N SER A 21 -2.45 -10.32 1.52
CA SER A 21 -1.29 -9.76 2.22
C SER A 21 -0.35 -10.85 2.75
N ALA A 22 -0.92 -11.94 3.29
CA ALA A 22 -0.15 -13.05 3.86
C ALA A 22 0.70 -13.79 2.81
N SER A 23 0.19 -13.96 1.59
CA SER A 23 0.96 -14.58 0.49
C SER A 23 2.25 -13.83 0.16
N HIS A 24 2.30 -12.54 0.45
CA HIS A 24 3.41 -11.65 0.12
C HIS A 24 4.30 -11.36 1.34
N GLU A 25 3.92 -11.85 2.52
CA GLU A 25 4.60 -11.56 3.79
C GLU A 25 6.09 -11.95 3.78
N ILE A 26 6.46 -13.02 3.07
CA ILE A 26 7.83 -13.55 3.05
C ILE A 26 8.83 -12.48 2.62
N TYR A 27 8.62 -11.83 1.47
CA TYR A 27 9.51 -10.78 1.00
C TYR A 27 9.28 -9.45 1.73
N LEU A 28 8.05 -9.16 2.16
CA LEU A 28 7.76 -7.94 2.91
C LEU A 28 8.49 -7.89 4.26
N ARG A 29 8.67 -9.05 4.92
CA ARG A 29 9.48 -9.14 6.15
C ARG A 29 10.94 -8.80 5.89
N GLU A 30 11.48 -9.22 4.75
CA GLU A 30 12.85 -8.89 4.36
C GLU A 30 12.99 -7.40 4.06
N TRP A 31 12.04 -6.83 3.32
CA TRP A 31 12.00 -5.40 3.03
C TRP A 31 11.88 -4.55 4.29
N ALA A 32 10.98 -4.92 5.21
CA ALA A 32 10.79 -4.17 6.46
C ALA A 32 12.09 -4.10 7.29
N ARG A 33 12.86 -5.19 7.31
CA ARG A 33 14.19 -5.23 7.96
C ARG A 33 15.23 -4.41 7.21
N ALA A 34 15.30 -4.57 5.89
CA ALA A 34 16.30 -3.90 5.05
C ALA A 34 16.11 -2.38 4.99
N LEU A 35 14.84 -1.92 4.97
CA LEU A 35 14.47 -0.51 4.90
C LEU A 35 14.39 0.17 6.28
N ASP A 36 14.41 -0.61 7.37
CA ASP A 36 14.10 -0.16 8.73
C ASP A 36 12.80 0.69 8.77
N ALA A 37 11.79 0.20 8.07
CA ALA A 37 10.52 0.89 7.85
C ALA A 37 9.34 -0.06 8.07
N PRO A 38 8.27 0.40 8.73
CA PRO A 38 7.04 -0.36 8.80
C PRO A 38 6.38 -0.45 7.43
N ILE A 39 5.76 -1.60 7.18
CA ILE A 39 4.99 -1.90 5.97
C ILE A 39 3.57 -2.26 6.40
N ILE A 40 2.58 -1.58 5.85
CA ILE A 40 1.19 -1.97 5.92
C ILE A 40 0.80 -2.63 4.60
N SER A 41 0.49 -3.93 4.63
CA SER A 41 -0.04 -4.64 3.46
C SER A 41 -1.55 -4.74 3.56
N VAL A 42 -2.26 -4.26 2.56
CA VAL A 42 -3.72 -4.13 2.58
C VAL A 42 -4.37 -5.40 2.03
N ASP A 43 -5.22 -6.05 2.84
CA ASP A 43 -6.16 -7.07 2.38
C ASP A 43 -7.41 -6.40 1.84
N TYR A 44 -7.39 -6.07 0.55
CA TYR A 44 -8.53 -5.49 -0.14
C TYR A 44 -9.50 -6.58 -0.63
N GLY A 45 -10.75 -6.20 -0.88
CA GLY A 45 -11.80 -7.08 -1.37
C GLY A 45 -11.52 -7.55 -2.79
N LEU A 46 -11.71 -8.85 -3.02
CA LEU A 46 -11.45 -9.51 -4.29
C LEU A 46 -12.72 -9.68 -5.11
N ALA A 47 -12.58 -9.70 -6.42
CA ALA A 47 -13.64 -10.09 -7.33
C ALA A 47 -13.80 -11.63 -7.33
N PRO A 48 -15.03 -12.14 -7.56
CA PRO A 48 -16.25 -11.40 -7.94
C PRO A 48 -17.06 -10.79 -6.80
N GLU A 49 -16.77 -11.10 -5.53
CA GLU A 49 -17.55 -10.64 -4.37
C GLU A 49 -17.48 -9.11 -4.20
N HIS A 50 -16.33 -8.55 -4.53
CA HIS A 50 -16.03 -7.12 -4.48
C HIS A 50 -15.46 -6.66 -5.83
N PRO A 51 -16.31 -6.50 -6.86
CA PRO A 51 -15.85 -6.12 -8.18
C PRO A 51 -15.30 -4.69 -8.19
N PHE A 52 -14.69 -4.30 -9.31
CA PHE A 52 -14.29 -2.90 -9.54
C PHE A 52 -15.48 -1.95 -9.26
N PRO A 53 -15.28 -0.83 -8.52
CA PRO A 53 -14.01 -0.25 -8.08
C PRO A 53 -13.63 -0.52 -6.60
N VAL A 54 -14.17 -1.56 -5.95
CA VAL A 54 -14.04 -1.72 -4.49
C VAL A 54 -12.59 -1.76 -4.00
N ALA A 55 -11.73 -2.56 -4.63
CA ALA A 55 -10.32 -2.66 -4.27
C ALA A 55 -9.59 -1.29 -4.31
N VAL A 56 -9.86 -0.48 -5.35
CA VAL A 56 -9.31 0.87 -5.49
C VAL A 56 -9.75 1.76 -4.32
N CYS A 57 -11.04 1.77 -4.01
CA CYS A 57 -11.58 2.56 -2.92
C CYS A 57 -11.00 2.17 -1.55
N GLN A 58 -10.85 0.88 -1.29
CA GLN A 58 -10.29 0.38 -0.04
C GLN A 58 -8.79 0.66 0.09
N CYS A 59 -8.01 0.48 -0.99
CA CYS A 59 -6.59 0.82 -1.01
C CYS A 59 -6.36 2.32 -0.83
N PHE A 60 -7.17 3.15 -1.48
CA PHE A 60 -7.14 4.60 -1.30
C PHE A 60 -7.51 5.00 0.14
N PHE A 61 -8.57 4.41 0.70
CA PHE A 61 -8.94 4.62 2.10
C PHE A 61 -7.81 4.23 3.05
N ALA A 62 -7.17 3.08 2.84
CA ALA A 62 -6.04 2.62 3.65
C ALA A 62 -4.86 3.59 3.58
N TYR A 63 -4.53 4.11 2.39
CA TYR A 63 -3.51 5.15 2.22
C TYR A 63 -3.85 6.42 3.01
N CYS A 64 -5.08 6.93 2.86
CA CYS A 64 -5.56 8.12 3.57
C CYS A 64 -5.60 7.92 5.09
N TRP A 65 -5.97 6.72 5.56
CA TRP A 65 -6.00 6.38 6.98
C TRP A 65 -4.59 6.24 7.56
N ALA A 66 -3.68 5.58 6.87
CA ALA A 66 -2.35 5.25 7.39
C ALA A 66 -1.50 6.50 7.67
N ARG A 67 -1.65 7.58 6.89
CA ARG A 67 -0.87 8.82 7.03
C ARG A 67 -1.06 9.52 8.39
N PRO A 68 -2.28 9.93 8.81
CA PRO A 68 -2.49 10.52 10.12
C PRO A 68 -2.31 9.53 11.28
N HIS A 69 -2.46 8.23 11.04
CA HIS A 69 -2.32 7.18 12.06
C HIS A 69 -0.93 6.51 12.08
N ALA A 70 0.05 7.04 11.33
CA ALA A 70 1.34 6.40 11.11
C ALA A 70 2.10 6.07 12.39
N ARG A 71 1.88 6.84 13.46
CA ARG A 71 2.48 6.58 14.78
C ARG A 71 2.05 5.23 15.36
N LEU A 72 0.81 4.79 15.11
CA LEU A 72 0.32 3.46 15.48
C LEU A 72 1.05 2.34 14.73
N LEU A 73 1.58 2.67 13.54
CA LEU A 73 2.32 1.77 12.67
C LEU A 73 3.85 1.85 12.92
N GLY A 74 4.31 2.66 13.88
CA GLY A 74 5.74 2.85 14.13
C GLY A 74 6.45 3.83 13.17
N SER A 75 5.71 4.70 12.50
CA SER A 75 6.22 5.69 11.56
C SER A 75 5.80 7.13 11.89
N THR A 76 6.55 8.10 11.38
CA THR A 76 6.13 9.51 11.32
C THR A 76 5.47 9.86 9.98
N ALA A 77 5.46 8.94 9.02
CA ALA A 77 4.96 9.13 7.64
C ALA A 77 5.47 10.41 6.96
N ARG A 78 6.72 10.81 7.27
CA ARG A 78 7.40 11.92 6.58
C ARG A 78 7.57 11.61 5.09
N SER A 79 7.85 10.34 4.78
CA SER A 79 7.92 9.83 3.41
C SER A 79 7.11 8.54 3.33
N VAL A 80 6.08 8.53 2.49
CA VAL A 80 5.19 7.37 2.29
C VAL A 80 5.37 6.88 0.86
N VAL A 81 5.69 5.60 0.70
CA VAL A 81 5.84 4.94 -0.60
C VAL A 81 4.68 3.98 -0.81
N LEU A 82 4.08 4.01 -2.00
CA LEU A 82 3.14 2.97 -2.41
C LEU A 82 3.93 1.88 -3.13
N ALA A 83 3.65 0.61 -2.83
CA ALA A 83 4.27 -0.52 -3.48
C ALA A 83 3.23 -1.57 -3.85
N GLY A 84 3.47 -2.30 -4.93
CA GLY A 84 2.66 -3.45 -5.26
C GLY A 84 3.12 -4.15 -6.52
N ASP A 85 2.64 -5.37 -6.71
CA ASP A 85 3.04 -6.24 -7.79
C ASP A 85 1.85 -6.66 -8.67
N SER A 86 2.04 -6.72 -9.99
CA SER A 86 0.95 -7.00 -10.96
C SER A 86 -0.28 -6.11 -10.69
N ALA A 87 -1.44 -6.70 -10.39
CA ALA A 87 -2.66 -6.01 -9.98
C ALA A 87 -2.43 -5.03 -8.79
N GLY A 88 -1.55 -5.36 -7.85
CA GLY A 88 -1.15 -4.47 -6.76
C GLY A 88 -0.34 -3.25 -7.24
N GLY A 89 0.49 -3.43 -8.28
CA GLY A 89 1.21 -2.35 -8.94
C GLY A 89 0.25 -1.39 -9.65
N ASN A 90 -0.79 -1.94 -10.31
CA ASN A 90 -1.90 -1.15 -10.84
C ASN A 90 -2.61 -0.35 -9.74
N LEU A 91 -2.97 -0.98 -8.61
CA LEU A 91 -3.58 -0.30 -7.47
C LEU A 91 -2.69 0.83 -6.93
N ALA A 92 -1.37 0.60 -6.83
CA ALA A 92 -0.41 1.61 -6.38
C ALA A 92 -0.42 2.86 -7.28
N ALA A 93 -0.44 2.66 -8.60
CA ALA A 93 -0.54 3.76 -9.57
C ALA A 93 -1.87 4.52 -9.45
N VAL A 94 -3.00 3.80 -9.40
CA VAL A 94 -4.34 4.41 -9.32
C VAL A 94 -4.53 5.18 -8.02
N VAL A 95 -4.06 4.66 -6.89
CA VAL A 95 -4.11 5.35 -5.59
C VAL A 95 -3.27 6.62 -5.60
N ALA A 96 -2.08 6.61 -6.22
CA ALA A 96 -1.25 7.80 -6.36
C ALA A 96 -1.93 8.88 -7.20
N LEU A 97 -2.51 8.50 -8.35
CA LEU A 97 -3.27 9.41 -9.21
C LEU A 97 -4.46 10.01 -8.47
N ARG A 98 -5.25 9.15 -7.83
CA ARG A 98 -6.41 9.57 -7.06
C ARG A 98 -6.05 10.49 -5.89
N ALA A 99 -4.92 10.26 -5.21
CA ALA A 99 -4.43 11.15 -4.18
C ALA A 99 -4.16 12.56 -4.72
N ALA A 100 -3.53 12.66 -5.89
CA ALA A 100 -3.30 13.94 -6.56
C ALA A 100 -4.61 14.63 -6.96
N GLU A 101 -5.58 13.88 -7.50
CA GLU A 101 -6.90 14.40 -7.90
C GLU A 101 -7.73 14.90 -6.71
N GLU A 102 -7.69 14.19 -5.58
CA GLU A 102 -8.48 14.51 -4.38
C GLU A 102 -7.74 15.46 -3.41
N GLY A 103 -6.57 15.97 -3.76
CA GLY A 103 -5.79 16.89 -2.91
C GLY A 103 -5.22 16.24 -1.64
N VAL A 104 -5.16 14.91 -1.59
CA VAL A 104 -4.43 14.17 -0.56
C VAL A 104 -2.95 14.27 -0.87
N ALA A 105 -2.09 14.50 0.14
CA ALA A 105 -0.67 14.62 -0.14
C ALA A 105 -0.16 13.38 -0.89
N PRO A 106 0.60 13.56 -1.98
CA PRO A 106 1.03 12.46 -2.83
C PRO A 106 2.05 11.57 -2.11
N PRO A 107 2.16 10.28 -2.50
CA PRO A 107 3.26 9.46 -2.02
C PRO A 107 4.60 10.00 -2.52
N ALA A 108 5.65 9.79 -1.75
CA ALA A 108 7.03 10.16 -2.12
C ALA A 108 7.56 9.33 -3.29
N GLY A 109 6.94 8.18 -3.57
CA GLY A 109 7.24 7.32 -4.70
C GLY A 109 6.24 6.19 -4.85
N VAL A 110 6.25 5.58 -6.04
CA VAL A 110 5.44 4.40 -6.37
C VAL A 110 6.38 3.31 -6.89
N CYS A 111 6.46 2.18 -6.21
CA CYS A 111 7.21 1.01 -6.62
C CYS A 111 6.25 0.00 -7.27
N MET A 112 6.32 -0.12 -8.59
CA MET A 112 5.44 -0.99 -9.39
C MET A 112 6.24 -2.18 -9.91
N LEU A 113 5.95 -3.37 -9.40
CA LEU A 113 6.59 -4.61 -9.84
C LEU A 113 5.72 -5.25 -10.92
N TYR A 114 6.21 -5.32 -12.16
CA TYR A 114 5.52 -5.95 -13.30
C TYR A 114 4.00 -5.58 -13.38
N PRO A 115 3.64 -4.28 -13.34
CA PRO A 115 2.26 -3.83 -13.16
C PRO A 115 1.32 -4.22 -14.32
#